data_AF-A0A6G2DNN6-F1
#
_entry.id   AF-A0A6G2DNN6-F1
#
_cell.length_a   1.000
_cell.length_b   1.000
_cell.length_c   1.000
_cell.angle_alpha   90.00
_cell.angle_beta   90.00
_cell.angle_gamma   90.00
#
_symmetry.space_group_name_H-M   'P 1'
#
loop_
_entity.id
_entity.type
_entity.pdbx_description
1 polymer ?
#
loop_
_entity_poly.entity_id
_entity_poly.type
_entity_poly.pdbx_seq_one_letter_code
_entity_poly.pdbx_strand_id
1 'polypeptide(L)'
;TYTHEMTHDSDQDIYLGGYGRRSGLGPEFFAKGLLQAPDHPDDATITINSILKHSKSDSKEGERLQVLDPTTRFKDATDLQNYVHNMFDVIYMLEYLEGKSITEKLTDYQKMEALRKIENKYV
;
A
#
# COMPACT_ATOMS: atom_id res chain seq x y z
N THR A 1 -0.09 -12.84 8.13
CA THR A 1 -0.01 -14.22 7.58
C THR A 1 -1.30 -14.73 6.95
N TYR A 2 -2.47 -14.74 7.60
CA TYR A 2 -3.68 -15.35 6.99
C TYR A 2 -4.07 -14.76 5.63
N THR A 3 -4.18 -13.43 5.51
CA THR A 3 -4.53 -12.76 4.25
C THR A 3 -3.47 -12.93 3.15
N HIS A 4 -2.21 -13.15 3.54
CA HIS A 4 -1.12 -13.45 2.63
C HIS A 4 -1.31 -14.83 1.99
N GLU A 5 -1.46 -15.87 2.80
CA GLU A 5 -1.66 -17.24 2.30
C GLU A 5 -3.00 -17.39 1.55
N MET A 6 -4.04 -16.70 2.01
CA MET A 6 -5.33 -16.68 1.31
C MET A 6 -5.22 -16.05 -0.08
N THR A 7 -4.37 -15.02 -0.23
CA THR A 7 -4.10 -14.45 -1.55
C THR A 7 -3.42 -15.46 -2.45
N HIS A 8 -2.41 -16.19 -1.95
CA HIS A 8 -1.73 -17.24 -2.73
C HIS A 8 -2.67 -18.32 -3.24
N ASP A 9 -3.59 -18.73 -2.39
CA ASP A 9 -4.54 -19.80 -2.67
C ASP A 9 -5.62 -19.36 -3.69
N SER A 10 -6.07 -18.10 -3.60
CA SER A 10 -7.28 -17.64 -4.28
C SER A 10 -7.07 -16.57 -5.36
N ASP A 11 -5.84 -16.10 -5.61
CA ASP A 11 -5.61 -15.05 -6.60
C ASP A 11 -5.91 -15.47 -8.05
N GLN A 12 -5.77 -16.75 -8.40
CA GLN A 12 -5.97 -17.19 -9.78
C GLN A 12 -7.43 -17.06 -10.22
N ASP A 13 -8.36 -17.46 -9.36
CA ASP A 13 -9.77 -17.64 -9.75
C ASP A 13 -10.72 -16.64 -9.08
N ILE A 14 -10.38 -16.12 -7.89
CA ILE A 14 -11.29 -15.30 -7.09
C ILE A 14 -10.90 -13.82 -7.14
N TYR A 15 -9.70 -13.46 -6.69
CA TYR A 15 -9.34 -12.04 -6.55
C TYR A 15 -9.10 -11.32 -7.87
N LEU A 16 -8.65 -12.02 -8.92
CA LEU A 16 -8.25 -11.42 -10.20
C LEU A 16 -9.32 -11.55 -11.29
N GLY A 17 -10.58 -11.77 -10.92
CA GLY A 17 -11.70 -11.86 -11.86
C GLY A 17 -11.69 -13.12 -12.74
N GLY A 18 -10.96 -14.17 -12.33
CA GLY A 18 -10.97 -15.48 -12.99
C GLY A 18 -10.02 -15.66 -14.17
N TYR A 19 -9.13 -14.70 -14.44
CA TYR A 19 -8.21 -14.75 -15.58
C TYR A 19 -6.81 -15.30 -15.24
N GLY A 20 -6.57 -15.65 -13.98
CA GLY A 20 -5.25 -16.04 -13.50
C GLY A 20 -4.30 -14.86 -13.32
N ARG A 21 -3.08 -15.18 -12.87
CA ARG A 21 -1.99 -14.21 -12.68
C ARG A 21 -1.45 -13.73 -14.02
N ARG A 22 -1.00 -12.47 -14.08
CA ARG A 22 -0.28 -11.93 -15.24
C ARG A 22 1.05 -12.67 -15.43
N SER A 23 1.33 -13.12 -16.65
CA SER A 23 2.62 -13.74 -17.00
C SER A 23 3.81 -12.85 -16.62
N GLY A 24 4.83 -13.46 -16.02
CA GLY A 24 6.01 -12.77 -15.50
C GLY A 24 5.86 -12.23 -14.07
N LEU A 25 4.65 -12.24 -13.48
CA LEU A 25 4.43 -11.88 -12.08
C LEU A 25 4.15 -13.14 -11.26
N GLY A 26 5.03 -13.41 -10.29
CA GLY A 26 4.89 -14.52 -9.37
C GLY A 26 3.82 -14.29 -8.28
N PRO A 27 3.47 -15.33 -7.51
CA PRO A 27 2.44 -15.29 -6.47
C PRO A 27 2.70 -14.21 -5.40
N GLU A 28 3.94 -14.06 -4.96
CA GLU A 28 4.35 -13.07 -3.93
C GLU A 28 4.06 -11.61 -4.31
N PHE A 29 4.03 -11.29 -5.60
CA PHE A 29 3.69 -9.94 -6.07
C PHE A 29 2.27 -9.56 -5.64
N PHE A 30 1.34 -10.50 -5.71
CA PHE A 30 -0.07 -10.26 -5.38
C PHE A 30 -0.32 -10.32 -3.88
N ALA A 31 0.35 -11.23 -3.16
CA ALA A 31 0.22 -11.31 -1.71
C ALA A 31 0.89 -10.11 -1.01
N LYS A 32 2.22 -10.04 -0.96
CA LYS A 32 2.92 -8.98 -0.20
C LYS A 32 2.81 -7.60 -0.83
N GLY A 33 2.72 -7.54 -2.15
CA GLY A 33 2.74 -6.29 -2.89
C GLY A 33 1.39 -5.62 -3.06
N LEU A 34 0.27 -6.33 -2.86
CA LEU A 34 -1.07 -5.83 -3.22
C LEU A 34 -2.16 -6.14 -2.20
N LEU A 35 -2.46 -7.42 -1.94
CA LEU A 35 -3.72 -7.84 -1.30
C LEU A 35 -3.58 -8.30 0.15
N GLN A 36 -2.35 -8.38 0.67
CA GLN A 36 -2.11 -8.62 2.09
C GLN A 36 -2.50 -7.40 2.93
N ALA A 37 -3.19 -7.66 4.04
CA ALA A 37 -3.44 -6.68 5.09
C ALA A 37 -2.14 -6.33 5.83
N PRO A 38 -1.96 -5.10 6.34
CA PRO A 38 -0.78 -4.70 7.11
C PRO A 38 -0.58 -5.64 8.32
N ASP A 39 0.68 -5.86 8.68
CA ASP A 39 1.03 -6.72 9.81
C ASP A 39 0.77 -6.00 11.14
N HIS A 40 0.98 -4.66 11.18
CA HIS A 40 0.75 -3.80 12.35
C HIS A 40 0.02 -2.50 11.97
N PRO A 41 -0.72 -1.88 12.91
CA PRO A 41 -1.45 -0.63 12.66
C PRO A 41 -0.54 0.58 12.37
N ASP A 42 0.72 0.54 12.79
CA ASP A 42 1.77 1.55 12.65
C ASP A 42 2.68 1.31 11.44
N ASP A 43 2.44 0.26 10.64
CA ASP A 43 3.20 0.00 9.43
C ASP A 43 2.95 1.10 8.39
N ALA A 44 4.03 1.83 8.03
CA ALA A 44 4.03 2.89 7.02
C ALA A 44 4.07 2.30 5.59
N THR A 45 3.14 1.41 5.29
CA THR A 45 3.00 0.73 4.00
C THR A 45 1.66 1.07 3.35
N ILE A 46 1.67 1.16 2.01
CA ILE A 46 0.45 1.30 1.21
C ILE A 46 -0.20 -0.09 1.11
N THR A 47 -1.14 -0.36 2.01
CA THR A 47 -1.86 -1.63 2.12
C THR A 47 -3.32 -1.38 2.46
N ILE A 48 -4.18 -2.38 2.27
CA ILE A 48 -5.59 -2.31 2.67
C ILE A 48 -5.76 -3.17 3.92
N ASN A 49 -6.03 -2.56 5.07
CA ASN A 49 -6.51 -3.32 6.21
C ASN A 49 -7.89 -3.89 5.88
N SER A 50 -7.94 -5.21 5.64
CA SER A 50 -9.15 -5.94 5.25
C SER A 50 -9.68 -6.86 6.35
N ILE A 51 -8.96 -7.02 7.45
CA ILE A 51 -9.27 -8.05 8.46
C ILE A 51 -9.20 -7.58 9.91
N LEU A 52 -8.29 -6.66 10.25
CA LEU A 52 -8.06 -6.25 11.63
C LEU A 52 -9.06 -5.16 12.02
N LYS A 53 -9.70 -5.32 13.18
CA LYS A 53 -10.50 -4.27 13.81
C LYS A 53 -9.71 -3.67 14.96
N HIS A 54 -9.50 -2.37 14.92
CA HIS A 54 -8.81 -1.60 15.95
C HIS A 54 -9.81 -0.78 16.77
N SER A 55 -9.41 -0.37 17.97
CA SER A 55 -10.19 0.52 18.83
C SER A 55 -9.46 1.85 19.04
N LYS A 56 -10.22 2.94 19.09
CA LYS A 56 -9.67 4.26 19.46
C LYS A 56 -9.18 4.33 20.91
N SER A 57 -9.55 3.36 21.73
CA SER A 57 -9.02 3.20 23.09
C SER A 57 -7.68 2.47 23.15
N ASP A 58 -7.20 1.94 22.01
CA ASP A 58 -5.94 1.21 21.97
C ASP A 58 -4.79 2.16 22.28
N SER A 59 -3.83 1.69 23.08
CA SER A 59 -2.67 2.48 23.49
C SER A 59 -1.83 3.01 22.32
N LYS A 60 -1.96 2.41 21.13
CA LYS A 60 -1.28 2.78 19.88
C LYS A 60 -2.14 3.62 18.92
N GLU A 61 -3.33 4.08 19.30
CA GLU A 61 -4.20 4.86 18.37
C GLU A 61 -3.49 6.11 17.81
N GLY A 62 -2.59 6.73 18.57
CA GLY A 62 -1.79 7.88 18.11
C GLY A 62 -0.78 7.58 17.00
N GLU A 63 -0.47 6.30 16.78
CA GLU A 63 0.50 5.83 15.77
C GLU A 63 -0.20 5.15 14.57
N ARG A 64 -1.53 5.03 14.60
CA ARG A 64 -2.28 4.27 13.59
C ARG A 64 -2.24 4.98 12.23
N LEU A 65 -1.72 4.27 11.23
CA LEU A 65 -1.70 4.67 9.82
C LEU A 65 -2.81 3.98 8.98
N GLN A 66 -3.41 2.92 9.52
CA GLN A 66 -4.30 2.01 8.79
C GLN A 66 -5.80 2.23 9.14
N VAL A 67 -6.72 1.65 8.36
CA VAL A 67 -8.18 1.73 8.61
C VAL A 67 -8.56 1.15 9.99
N LEU A 68 -9.46 1.84 10.72
CA LEU A 68 -9.92 1.43 12.05
C LEU A 68 -10.78 0.16 12.04
N ASP A 69 -11.85 0.13 11.24
CA ASP A 69 -12.72 -1.05 11.06
C ASP A 69 -13.05 -1.25 9.57
N PRO A 70 -12.50 -2.29 8.91
CA PRO A 70 -12.73 -2.53 7.49
C PRO A 70 -14.20 -2.78 7.14
N THR A 71 -14.96 -3.41 8.03
CA THR A 71 -16.35 -3.81 7.77
C THR A 71 -17.30 -2.62 7.70
N THR A 72 -16.89 -1.47 8.26
CA THR A 72 -17.67 -0.23 8.19
C THR A 72 -17.12 0.72 7.12
N ARG A 73 -15.82 0.64 6.82
CA ARG A 73 -15.14 1.52 5.86
C ARG A 73 -15.37 1.11 4.41
N PHE A 74 -15.48 -0.19 4.14
CA PHE A 74 -15.58 -0.76 2.81
C PHE A 74 -16.88 -1.56 2.67
N LYS A 75 -17.93 -0.94 2.13
CA LYS A 75 -19.20 -1.63 1.87
C LYS A 75 -19.29 -2.13 0.43
N ASP A 76 -18.60 -1.46 -0.48
CA ASP A 76 -18.51 -1.82 -1.88
C ASP A 76 -17.18 -1.38 -2.51
N ALA A 77 -17.02 -1.65 -3.81
CA ALA A 77 -15.83 -1.27 -4.57
C ALA A 77 -15.67 0.25 -4.71
N THR A 78 -16.76 1.02 -4.68
CA THR A 78 -16.72 2.49 -4.75
C THR A 78 -16.12 3.07 -3.47
N ASP A 79 -16.47 2.53 -2.30
CA ASP A 79 -15.88 2.92 -1.02
C ASP A 79 -14.37 2.66 -0.98
N LEU A 80 -13.93 1.52 -1.52
CA LEU A 80 -12.51 1.18 -1.63
C LEU A 80 -11.80 2.13 -2.59
N GLN A 81 -12.38 2.39 -3.77
CA GLN A 81 -11.84 3.34 -4.73
C GLN A 81 -11.68 4.74 -4.12
N ASN A 82 -12.72 5.23 -3.44
CA ASN A 82 -12.69 6.53 -2.77
C ASN A 82 -11.66 6.58 -1.65
N TYR A 83 -11.48 5.50 -0.89
CA TYR A 83 -10.43 5.40 0.13
C TYR A 83 -9.04 5.53 -0.48
N VAL A 84 -8.74 4.71 -1.48
CA VAL A 84 -7.43 4.68 -2.13
C VAL A 84 -7.16 6.00 -2.84
N HIS A 85 -8.17 6.59 -3.49
CA HIS A 85 -8.07 7.91 -4.12
C HIS A 85 -7.64 8.99 -3.11
N ASN A 86 -8.37 9.12 -2.00
CA ASN A 86 -8.05 10.12 -0.98
C ASN A 86 -6.69 9.87 -0.30
N MET A 87 -6.30 8.60 -0.12
CA MET A 87 -4.96 8.26 0.38
C MET A 87 -3.87 8.74 -0.58
N PHE A 88 -4.03 8.47 -1.87
CA PHE A 88 -3.07 8.91 -2.89
C PHE A 88 -3.07 10.42 -3.13
N ASP A 89 -4.19 11.12 -2.97
CA ASP A 89 -4.21 12.59 -3.02
C ASP A 89 -3.27 13.20 -1.97
N VAL A 90 -3.28 12.66 -0.74
CA VAL A 90 -2.37 13.10 0.32
C VAL A 90 -0.93 12.72 0.02
N ILE A 91 -0.69 11.47 -0.40
CA ILE A 91 0.67 11.00 -0.76
C ILE A 91 1.25 11.85 -1.88
N TYR A 92 0.51 12.09 -2.96
CA TYR A 92 0.99 12.89 -4.09
C TYR A 92 1.27 14.34 -3.70
N MET A 93 0.44 14.93 -2.83
CA MET A 93 0.73 16.26 -2.30
C MET A 93 2.05 16.26 -1.53
N LEU A 94 2.29 15.27 -0.66
CA LEU A 94 3.51 15.16 0.13
C LEU A 94 4.74 14.90 -0.75
N GLU A 95 4.66 13.97 -1.69
CA GLU A 95 5.71 13.67 -2.67
C GLU A 95 6.04 14.89 -3.55
N TYR A 96 5.02 15.65 -3.94
CA TYR A 96 5.23 16.89 -4.68
C TYR A 96 6.00 17.92 -3.85
N LEU A 97 5.60 18.15 -2.59
CA LEU A 97 6.29 19.07 -1.68
C LEU A 97 7.72 18.61 -1.39
N GLU A 98 7.94 17.32 -1.19
CA GLU A 98 9.27 16.73 -1.04
C GLU A 98 10.11 16.95 -2.30
N GLY A 99 9.56 16.67 -3.48
CA GLY A 99 10.21 16.92 -4.77
C GLY A 99 10.60 18.39 -4.97
N LYS A 100 9.74 19.34 -4.58
CA LYS A 100 10.09 20.77 -4.57
C LYS A 100 11.23 21.06 -3.60
N SER A 101 11.18 20.51 -2.39
CA SER A 101 12.25 20.67 -1.40
C SER A 101 13.59 20.17 -1.93
N ILE A 102 13.62 18.97 -2.51
CA ILE A 102 14.82 18.37 -3.11
C ILE A 102 15.36 19.26 -4.24
N THR A 103 14.50 19.70 -5.16
CA THR A 103 14.94 20.45 -6.35
C THR A 103 15.39 21.87 -6.03
N GLU A 104 14.66 22.58 -5.15
CA GLU A 104 14.86 24.00 -4.84
C GLU A 104 15.84 24.25 -3.68
N LYS A 105 16.06 23.28 -2.78
CA LYS A 105 16.83 23.49 -1.53
C LYS A 105 18.12 22.67 -1.43
N LEU A 106 18.26 21.57 -2.17
CA LEU A 106 19.47 20.75 -2.13
C LEU A 106 20.48 21.12 -3.21
N THR A 107 21.76 21.01 -2.86
CA THR A 107 22.88 21.06 -3.80
C THR A 107 22.94 19.79 -4.65
N ASP A 108 23.69 19.83 -5.75
CA ASP A 108 23.86 18.66 -6.63
C ASP A 108 24.47 17.46 -5.89
N TYR A 109 25.45 17.71 -5.00
CA TYR A 109 26.02 16.65 -4.17
C TYR A 109 24.98 16.01 -3.25
N GLN A 110 24.17 16.82 -2.56
CA GLN A 110 23.10 16.30 -1.69
C GLN A 110 22.01 15.56 -2.49
N LYS A 111 21.71 16.00 -3.72
CA LYS A 111 20.77 15.30 -4.61
C LYS A 111 21.29 13.93 -5.01
N MET A 112 22.58 13.80 -5.30
CA MET A 112 23.22 12.51 -5.62
C MET A 112 23.16 11.54 -4.44
N GLU A 113 23.31 12.04 -3.20
CA GLU A 113 23.20 11.22 -2.00
C GLU A 113 21.75 10.81 -1.68
N ALA A 114 20.78 11.71 -1.89
CA ALA A 114 19.38 11.49 -1.56
C ALA A 114 18.63 10.61 -2.59
N LEU A 115 18.91 10.77 -3.88
CA LEU A 115 18.14 10.12 -4.95
C LEU A 115 18.79 8.83 -5.44
N ARG A 116 17.97 7.90 -5.93
CA ARG A 116 18.42 6.67 -6.59
C ARG A 116 17.73 6.53 -7.94
N LYS A 117 18.42 5.92 -8.90
CA LYS A 117 17.86 5.58 -10.22
C LYS A 117 17.42 4.11 -10.21
N ILE A 118 16.15 3.88 -10.47
CA ILE A 118 15.59 2.54 -10.68
C ILE A 118 15.52 2.25 -12.18
N GLU A 119 16.01 1.09 -12.62
CA GLU A 119 16.02 0.67 -14.02
C GLU A 119 15.56 -0.78 -14.14
N ASN A 120 14.85 -1.09 -15.23
CA ASN A 120 14.47 -2.46 -15.54
C ASN A 120 15.64 -3.17 -16.20
N LYS A 121 15.95 -4.37 -15.72
CA LYS A 121 16.90 -5.29 -16.35
C LYS A 121 16.18 -6.58 -16.69
N TYR A 122 16.25 -6.98 -17.96
CA TYR A 122 15.76 -8.27 -18.42
C TYR A 122 16.90 -9.28 -18.24
N VAL A 123 16.68 -10.27 -17.36
CA VAL A 123 17.65 -11.31 -16.98
C VAL A 123 17.23 -12.67 -17.51
#